data_AF-A0A7V3FD81-F1
#
_entry.id   AF-A0A7V3FD81-F1
#
_cell.length_a   1.000
_cell.length_b   1.000
_cell.length_c   1.000
_cell.angle_alpha   90.00
_cell.angle_beta   90.00
_cell.angle_gamma   90.00
#
_symmetry.space_group_name_H-M   'P 1'
#
loop_
_entity.id
_entity.type
_entity.pdbx_description
1 polymer ?
#
loop_
_entity_poly.entity_id
_entity_poly.type
_entity_poly.pdbx_seq_one_letter_code
_entity_poly.pdbx_strand_id
1 'polypeptide(L)'
;MASTINPGFRYEVSDRALGLNLPQRIGGVLWLPVLVMALMAFPVGVVLGAVRANELSTDGQADTIAALGHFVPAANFLGFAAVFAAISFAIARILGEFRTGGGRVQEAAGRRVETLRMPVTAKIFIGLMAIAMMTLLAAVVLHVVAGAAIAGGSASALGRSERWAIWLEGVRRFGIATYLMSFAFGLSTIVTALRFQAVRIRELPDEMKLGG
;
A
#
# COMPACT_ATOMS: atom_id res chain seq x y z
N MET A 1 -20.42 -11.78 -40.16
CA MET A 1 -19.40 -10.84 -39.65
C MET A 1 -19.47 -10.86 -38.13
N ALA A 2 -18.64 -11.68 -37.49
CA ALA A 2 -18.58 -11.75 -36.03
C ALA A 2 -17.69 -10.60 -35.54
N SER A 3 -18.28 -9.68 -34.78
CA SER A 3 -17.59 -8.60 -34.10
C SER A 3 -16.63 -9.20 -33.07
N THR A 4 -15.34 -9.24 -33.39
CA THR A 4 -14.28 -9.43 -32.40
C THR A 4 -14.29 -8.22 -31.47
N ILE A 5 -15.02 -8.29 -30.36
CA ILE A 5 -14.86 -7.33 -29.26
C ILE A 5 -13.52 -7.68 -28.60
N ASN A 6 -12.41 -7.40 -29.27
CA ASN A 6 -11.09 -7.51 -28.68
C ASN A 6 -10.89 -6.24 -27.84
N PRO A 7 -11.09 -6.26 -26.52
CA PRO A 7 -11.25 -5.04 -25.75
C PRO A 7 -9.87 -4.49 -25.37
N GLY A 8 -9.00 -4.22 -26.36
CA GLY A 8 -7.70 -3.57 -26.15
C GLY A 8 -6.80 -4.20 -25.08
N PHE A 9 -7.05 -5.44 -24.65
CA PHE A 9 -6.34 -6.07 -23.53
C PHE A 9 -5.06 -6.72 -24.04
N ARG A 10 -3.96 -6.50 -23.32
CA ARG A 10 -2.70 -7.19 -23.57
C ARG A 10 -2.62 -8.41 -22.67
N TYR A 11 -2.48 -9.60 -23.23
CA TYR A 11 -2.40 -10.86 -22.50
C TYR A 11 -1.28 -11.75 -23.03
N GLU A 12 -0.91 -12.73 -22.23
CA GLU A 12 0.06 -13.78 -22.54
C GLU A 12 -0.68 -15.11 -22.61
N VAL A 13 -0.38 -15.93 -23.62
CA VAL A 13 -1.00 -17.25 -23.83
C VAL A 13 -0.04 -18.32 -23.33
N SER A 14 -0.53 -19.24 -22.50
CA SER A 14 0.24 -20.36 -21.98
C SER A 14 -0.60 -21.63 -21.89
N ASP A 15 0.03 -22.80 -21.89
CA ASP A 15 -0.69 -24.08 -21.77
C ASP A 15 -1.22 -24.33 -20.35
N ARG A 16 -0.74 -23.56 -19.37
CA ARG A 16 -1.15 -23.62 -17.97
C ARG A 16 -1.26 -22.25 -17.33
N ALA A 17 -1.99 -22.16 -16.23
CA ALA A 17 -2.23 -20.97 -15.45
C ALA A 17 -0.90 -20.45 -14.91
N LEU A 18 -0.55 -19.22 -15.32
CA LEU A 18 0.63 -18.58 -14.79
C LEU A 18 0.41 -18.28 -13.30
N GLY A 19 1.36 -18.75 -12.48
CA GLY A 19 1.34 -18.51 -11.04
C GLY A 19 1.43 -17.02 -10.67
N LEU A 20 1.46 -16.77 -9.36
CA LEU A 20 1.58 -15.43 -8.80
C LEU A 20 2.90 -14.76 -9.23
N ASN A 21 2.81 -13.49 -9.62
CA ASN A 21 4.00 -12.66 -9.81
C ASN A 21 4.55 -12.17 -8.46
N LEU A 22 5.75 -11.59 -8.47
CA LEU A 22 6.46 -11.19 -7.23
C LEU A 22 5.62 -10.26 -6.32
N PRO A 23 5.05 -9.13 -6.82
CA PRO A 23 4.19 -8.28 -5.99
C PRO A 23 3.00 -9.01 -5.36
N GLN A 24 2.38 -9.96 -6.08
CA GLN A 24 1.25 -10.73 -5.58
C GLN A 24 1.66 -11.72 -4.48
N ARG A 25 2.81 -12.38 -4.64
CA ARG A 25 3.38 -13.28 -3.61
C ARG A 25 3.70 -12.51 -2.33
N ILE A 26 4.40 -11.38 -2.48
CA ILE A 26 4.72 -10.49 -1.35
C ILE A 26 3.42 -10.00 -0.69
N GLY A 27 2.44 -9.59 -1.49
CA GLY A 27 1.13 -9.16 -1.02
C GLY A 27 0.40 -10.22 -0.20
N GLY A 28 0.47 -11.49 -0.62
CA GLY A 28 -0.11 -12.62 0.10
C GLY A 28 0.49 -12.86 1.48
N VAL A 29 1.76 -12.50 1.69
CA VAL A 29 2.50 -12.74 2.95
C VAL A 29 2.50 -11.52 3.87
N LEU A 30 2.72 -10.32 3.33
CA LEU A 30 2.97 -9.12 4.14
C LEU A 30 1.72 -8.35 4.57
N TRP A 31 0.55 -8.59 3.94
CA TRP A 31 -0.64 -7.80 4.25
C TRP A 31 -1.05 -7.88 5.74
N LEU A 32 -1.01 -9.08 6.33
CA LEU A 32 -1.48 -9.30 7.69
C LEU A 32 -0.47 -8.81 8.75
N PRO A 33 0.83 -9.16 8.69
CA PRO A 33 1.80 -8.62 9.65
C PRO A 33 1.82 -7.09 9.67
N VAL A 34 1.71 -6.48 8.50
CA VAL A 34 1.73 -5.02 8.37
C VAL A 34 0.42 -4.40 8.90
N LEU A 35 -0.73 -5.06 8.72
CA LEU A 35 -1.97 -4.66 9.38
C LEU A 35 -1.86 -4.74 10.91
N VAL A 36 -1.27 -5.81 11.45
CA VAL A 36 -1.05 -5.96 12.89
C VAL A 36 -0.13 -4.84 13.42
N MET A 37 0.94 -4.50 12.69
CA MET A 37 1.79 -3.36 13.06
C MET A 37 1.00 -2.05 13.15
N ALA A 38 0.08 -1.80 12.21
CA ALA A 38 -0.79 -0.63 12.28
C ALA A 38 -1.67 -0.63 13.54
N LEU A 39 -2.29 -1.76 13.85
CA LEU A 39 -3.14 -1.93 15.03
C LEU A 39 -2.38 -1.72 16.34
N MET A 40 -1.07 -1.99 16.36
CA MET A 40 -0.22 -1.74 17.53
C MET A 40 0.30 -0.30 17.59
N ALA A 41 0.62 0.31 16.44
CA ALA A 41 1.23 1.64 16.38
C ALA A 41 0.28 2.77 16.82
N PHE A 42 -1.00 2.71 16.47
CA PHE A 42 -1.96 3.75 16.87
C PHE A 42 -2.19 3.81 18.39
N PRO A 43 -2.41 2.69 19.11
CA PRO A 43 -2.46 2.70 20.57
C PRO A 43 -1.20 3.30 21.20
N VAL A 44 -0.02 2.99 20.68
CA VAL A 44 1.24 3.60 21.15
C VAL A 44 1.19 5.12 20.96
N GLY A 45 0.76 5.61 19.80
CA GLY A 45 0.58 7.04 19.54
C GLY A 45 -0.40 7.71 20.50
N VAL A 46 -1.51 7.04 20.84
CA VAL A 46 -2.50 7.52 21.83
C VAL A 46 -1.88 7.62 23.22
N VAL A 47 -1.19 6.57 23.69
CA VAL A 47 -0.54 6.57 25.00
C VAL A 47 0.52 7.67 25.09
N LEU A 48 1.39 7.79 24.09
CA LEU A 48 2.38 8.86 24.05
C LEU A 48 1.73 10.25 24.02
N GLY A 49 0.61 10.39 23.32
CA GLY A 49 -0.17 11.62 23.28
C GLY A 49 -0.75 12.00 24.64
N ALA A 50 -1.29 11.02 25.38
CA ALA A 50 -1.81 11.20 26.73
C ALA A 50 -0.69 11.59 27.71
N VAL A 51 0.47 10.93 27.64
CA VAL A 51 1.65 11.28 28.46
C VAL A 51 2.08 12.72 28.17
N ARG A 52 2.17 13.11 26.89
CA ARG A 52 2.52 14.49 26.51
C ARG A 52 1.51 15.51 27.02
N ALA A 53 0.22 15.20 26.95
CA ALA A 53 -0.83 16.09 27.46
C ALA A 53 -0.73 16.27 28.98
N ASN A 54 -0.41 15.20 29.72
CA ASN A 54 -0.20 15.25 31.16
C ASN A 54 1.00 16.15 31.53
N GLU A 55 2.14 15.98 30.85
CA GLU A 55 3.33 16.84 31.05
C GLU A 55 3.01 18.31 30.78
N LEU A 56 2.23 18.61 29.72
CA LEU A 56 1.79 19.96 29.44
C LEU A 56 0.88 20.55 30.53
N SER A 57 0.01 19.73 31.15
CA SER A 57 -0.92 20.21 32.20
C SER A 57 -0.28 20.39 33.57
N THR A 58 0.91 19.82 33.79
CA THR A 58 1.59 19.79 35.09
C THR A 58 2.87 20.64 35.10
N ASP A 59 3.05 21.50 34.09
CA ASP A 59 4.27 22.28 33.87
C ASP A 59 5.54 21.42 33.89
N GLY A 60 5.45 20.25 33.23
CA GLY A 60 6.53 19.29 33.09
C GLY A 60 7.74 19.83 32.32
N GLN A 61 8.78 19.01 32.20
CA GLN A 61 10.03 19.45 31.58
C GLN A 61 9.86 19.77 30.08
N ALA A 62 10.31 20.95 29.66
CA ALA A 62 10.21 21.41 28.28
C ALA A 62 10.84 20.44 27.27
N ASP A 63 11.97 19.83 27.61
CA ASP A 63 12.67 18.86 26.77
C ASP A 63 11.82 17.59 26.57
N THR A 64 11.19 17.08 27.62
CA THR A 64 10.28 15.92 27.56
C THR A 64 9.08 16.22 26.67
N ILE A 65 8.46 17.39 26.85
CA ILE A 65 7.30 17.83 26.05
C ILE A 65 7.67 17.95 24.57
N ALA A 66 8.84 18.50 24.27
CA ALA A 66 9.35 18.66 22.91
C ALA A 66 9.71 17.31 22.27
N ALA A 67 10.38 16.41 23.00
CA ALA A 67 10.71 15.07 22.52
C ALA A 67 9.44 14.26 22.20
N LEU A 68 8.46 14.25 23.11
CA LEU A 68 7.16 13.63 22.88
C LEU A 68 6.42 14.26 21.68
N GLY A 69 6.62 15.55 21.44
CA GLY A 69 6.14 16.26 20.25
C GLY A 69 6.65 15.67 18.93
N HIS A 70 7.75 14.92 18.93
CA HIS A 70 8.22 14.17 17.77
C HIS A 70 7.86 12.68 17.81
N PHE A 71 7.87 12.04 18.99
CA PHE A 71 7.54 10.61 19.11
C PHE A 71 6.07 10.31 18.83
N VAL A 72 5.15 11.19 19.23
CA VAL A 72 3.71 11.02 18.95
C VAL A 72 3.44 10.99 17.43
N PRO A 73 3.90 11.99 16.63
CA PRO A 73 3.86 11.89 15.18
C PRO A 73 4.51 10.61 14.65
N ALA A 74 5.73 10.27 15.07
CA ALA A 74 6.43 9.08 14.57
C ALA A 74 5.59 7.80 14.72
N ALA A 75 5.01 7.57 15.90
CA ALA A 75 4.16 6.41 16.16
C ALA A 75 2.91 6.40 15.27
N ASN A 76 2.19 7.53 15.17
CA ASN A 76 0.99 7.63 14.35
C ASN A 76 1.29 7.45 12.85
N PHE A 77 2.38 8.02 12.34
CA PHE A 77 2.75 7.89 10.92
C PHE A 77 3.31 6.52 10.57
N LEU A 78 3.97 5.85 11.52
CA LEU A 78 4.28 4.43 11.36
C LEU A 78 2.98 3.61 11.22
N GLY A 79 1.97 3.92 12.03
CA GLY A 79 0.62 3.35 11.90
C GLY A 79 0.00 3.60 10.53
N PHE A 80 0.00 4.85 10.04
CA PHE A 80 -0.51 5.18 8.70
C PHE A 80 0.25 4.45 7.58
N ALA A 81 1.58 4.46 7.61
CA ALA A 81 2.40 3.75 6.64
C ALA A 81 2.07 2.25 6.63
N ALA A 82 1.90 1.66 7.81
CA ALA A 82 1.52 0.26 7.96
C ALA A 82 0.10 0.00 7.40
N VAL A 83 -0.92 0.81 7.71
CA VAL A 83 -2.26 0.65 7.11
C VAL A 83 -2.18 0.71 5.59
N PHE A 84 -1.46 1.69 5.06
CA PHE A 84 -1.42 1.89 3.62
C PHE A 84 -0.65 0.80 2.88
N ALA A 85 0.43 0.28 3.48
CA ALA A 85 1.08 -0.93 2.96
C ALA A 85 0.15 -2.14 3.03
N ALA A 86 -0.56 -2.36 4.13
CA ALA A 86 -1.46 -3.49 4.28
C ALA A 86 -2.54 -3.48 3.19
N ILE A 87 -3.15 -2.32 2.92
CA ILE A 87 -4.12 -2.15 1.82
C ILE A 87 -3.45 -2.43 0.47
N SER A 88 -2.25 -1.91 0.24
CA SER A 88 -1.55 -2.12 -1.02
C SER A 88 -1.22 -3.61 -1.28
N PHE A 89 -0.76 -4.30 -0.24
CA PHE A 89 -0.48 -5.73 -0.27
C PHE A 89 -1.77 -6.55 -0.44
N ALA A 90 -2.88 -6.14 0.17
CA ALA A 90 -4.18 -6.75 -0.03
C ALA A 90 -4.66 -6.60 -1.49
N ILE A 91 -4.50 -5.43 -2.11
CA ILE A 91 -4.79 -5.21 -3.53
C ILE A 91 -3.95 -6.15 -4.39
N ALA A 92 -2.63 -6.23 -4.13
CA ALA A 92 -1.75 -7.14 -4.85
C ALA A 92 -2.19 -8.61 -4.67
N ARG A 93 -2.56 -9.02 -3.46
CA ARG A 93 -3.11 -10.36 -3.18
C ARG A 93 -4.38 -10.64 -3.99
N ILE A 94 -5.35 -9.73 -3.98
CA ILE A 94 -6.62 -9.84 -4.74
C ILE A 94 -6.35 -10.01 -6.24
N LEU A 95 -5.44 -9.21 -6.80
CA LEU A 95 -5.03 -9.34 -8.20
C LEU A 95 -4.35 -10.68 -8.49
N GLY A 96 -3.65 -11.25 -7.51
CA GLY A 96 -3.10 -12.59 -7.56
C GLY A 96 -4.17 -13.66 -7.70
N GLU A 97 -5.24 -13.57 -6.88
CA GLU A 97 -6.38 -14.49 -6.95
C GLU A 97 -7.11 -14.41 -8.29
N PHE A 98 -7.27 -13.22 -8.87
CA PHE A 98 -7.85 -13.11 -10.21
C PHE A 98 -6.96 -13.70 -11.29
N ARG A 99 -5.64 -13.55 -11.17
CA ARG A 99 -4.68 -14.12 -12.12
C ARG A 99 -4.73 -15.64 -12.12
N THR A 100 -4.62 -16.27 -10.95
CA THR A 100 -4.57 -17.74 -10.84
C THR A 100 -5.95 -18.37 -10.93
N GLY A 101 -6.98 -17.76 -10.34
CA GLY A 101 -8.37 -18.22 -10.41
C GLY A 101 -8.90 -18.21 -11.84
N GLY A 102 -8.72 -17.10 -12.56
CA GLY A 102 -9.12 -16.99 -13.96
C GLY A 102 -8.38 -17.97 -14.88
N GLY A 103 -7.11 -18.25 -14.59
CA GLY A 103 -6.34 -19.25 -15.32
C GLY A 103 -6.87 -20.67 -15.12
N ARG A 104 -7.14 -21.07 -13.88
CA ARG A 104 -7.68 -22.41 -13.55
C ARG A 104 -9.04 -22.66 -14.19
N VAL A 105 -9.90 -21.65 -14.30
CA VAL A 105 -11.20 -21.78 -14.99
C VAL A 105 -11.00 -22.06 -16.49
N GLN A 106 -10.04 -21.40 -17.13
CA GLN A 106 -9.71 -21.65 -18.53
C GLN A 106 -9.10 -23.04 -18.75
N GLU A 107 -8.18 -23.47 -17.87
CA GLU A 107 -7.61 -24.83 -17.92
C GLU A 107 -8.70 -25.90 -17.79
N ALA A 108 -9.63 -25.73 -16.83
CA ALA A 108 -10.72 -26.66 -16.61
C ALA A 108 -11.69 -26.74 -17.81
N ALA A 109 -11.79 -25.67 -18.59
CA ALA A 109 -12.54 -25.65 -19.85
C ALA A 109 -11.75 -26.25 -21.04
N GLY A 110 -10.58 -26.85 -20.81
CA GLY A 110 -9.74 -27.44 -21.85
C GLY A 110 -9.06 -26.42 -22.76
N ARG A 111 -8.99 -25.16 -22.34
CA ARG A 111 -8.44 -24.06 -23.14
C ARG A 111 -6.99 -23.77 -22.76
N ARG A 112 -6.22 -23.25 -23.73
CA ARG A 112 -4.99 -22.52 -23.42
C ARG A 112 -5.34 -21.30 -22.58
N VAL A 113 -4.52 -21.03 -21.58
CA VAL A 113 -4.76 -19.98 -20.60
C VAL A 113 -4.28 -18.64 -21.13
N GLU A 114 -5.21 -17.69 -21.23
CA GLU A 114 -4.90 -16.30 -21.46
C GLU A 114 -4.79 -15.57 -20.12
N THR A 115 -3.60 -15.03 -19.86
CA THR A 115 -3.30 -14.30 -18.64
C THR A 115 -3.09 -12.83 -18.95
N LEU A 116 -3.83 -11.96 -18.27
CA LEU A 116 -3.66 -10.51 -18.40
C LEU A 116 -2.21 -10.10 -18.08
N ARG A 117 -1.58 -9.40 -19.03
CA ARG A 117 -0.27 -8.77 -18.81
C ARG A 117 -0.46 -7.57 -17.89
N MET A 118 0.51 -7.31 -17.03
CA MET A 118 0.44 -6.24 -16.05
C MET A 118 0.07 -4.88 -16.70
N PRO A 119 -1.10 -4.31 -16.40
CA PRO A 119 -1.54 -3.06 -17.00
C PRO A 119 -0.69 -1.88 -16.49
N VAL A 120 -0.70 -0.77 -17.22
CA VAL A 120 0.07 0.44 -16.86
C VAL A 120 -0.37 0.97 -15.48
N THR A 121 -1.66 0.93 -15.18
CA THR A 121 -2.23 1.30 -13.88
C THR A 121 -1.59 0.52 -12.73
N ALA A 122 -1.32 -0.77 -12.90
CA ALA A 122 -0.65 -1.59 -11.89
C ALA A 122 0.79 -1.14 -11.64
N LYS A 123 1.51 -0.73 -12.70
CA LYS A 123 2.89 -0.24 -12.59
C LYS A 123 2.93 1.09 -11.87
N ILE A 124 2.02 2.01 -12.20
CA ILE A 124 1.88 3.31 -11.54
C ILE A 124 1.52 3.11 -10.06
N PHE A 125 0.56 2.22 -9.76
CA PHE A 125 0.21 1.85 -8.39
C PHE A 125 1.46 1.46 -7.58
N ILE A 126 2.24 0.49 -8.05
CA ILE A 126 3.45 0.03 -7.33
C ILE A 126 4.49 1.14 -7.20
N GLY A 127 4.72 1.93 -8.26
CA GLY A 127 5.68 3.03 -8.23
C GLY A 127 5.30 4.11 -7.21
N LEU A 128 4.05 4.57 -7.24
CA LEU A 128 3.55 5.58 -6.31
C LEU A 128 3.51 5.06 -4.87
N MET A 129 3.14 3.79 -4.67
CA MET A 129 3.17 3.13 -3.36
C MET A 129 4.58 3.15 -2.78
N ALA A 130 5.59 2.79 -3.58
CA ALA A 130 6.98 2.78 -3.14
C ALA A 130 7.47 4.19 -2.76
N ILE A 131 7.18 5.20 -3.59
CA ILE A 131 7.54 6.60 -3.29
C ILE A 131 6.86 7.08 -2.01
N ALA A 132 5.56 6.81 -1.86
CA ALA A 132 4.80 7.21 -0.69
C ALA A 132 5.32 6.54 0.59
N MET A 133 5.62 5.23 0.52
CA MET A 133 6.19 4.48 1.63
C MET A 133 7.54 5.05 2.07
N MET A 134 8.45 5.25 1.12
CA MET A 134 9.77 5.81 1.42
C MET A 134 9.67 7.20 2.04
N THR A 135 8.74 8.03 1.54
CA THR A 135 8.49 9.37 2.07
C THR A 135 7.99 9.33 3.51
N LEU A 136 6.99 8.49 3.81
CA LEU A 136 6.44 8.37 5.17
C LEU A 136 7.44 7.78 6.14
N LEU A 137 8.17 6.73 5.75
CA LEU A 137 9.18 6.12 6.60
C LEU A 137 10.36 7.06 6.87
N ALA A 138 10.80 7.83 5.87
CA ALA A 138 11.81 8.86 6.08
C ALA A 138 11.33 9.91 7.10
N ALA A 139 10.08 10.36 7.01
CA ALA A 139 9.52 11.30 7.98
C ALA A 139 9.44 10.69 9.40
N VAL A 140 9.05 9.42 9.52
CA VAL A 140 9.04 8.70 10.82
C VAL A 140 10.45 8.64 11.41
N VAL A 141 11.45 8.23 10.63
CA VAL A 141 12.84 8.14 11.08
C VAL A 141 13.35 9.51 11.54
N LEU A 142 13.09 10.57 10.77
CA LEU A 142 13.50 11.93 11.12
C LEU A 142 12.84 12.42 12.41
N HIS A 143 11.57 12.09 12.64
CA HIS A 143 10.91 12.36 13.93
C HIS A 143 11.56 11.60 15.09
N VAL A 144 11.85 10.30 14.92
CA VAL A 144 12.48 9.49 15.97
C VAL A 144 13.87 10.05 16.31
N VAL A 145 14.68 10.38 15.30
CA VAL A 145 16.02 10.96 15.51
C VAL A 145 15.94 12.31 16.20
N ALA A 146 15.02 13.19 15.79
CA ALA A 146 14.83 14.49 16.44
C ALA A 146 14.38 14.34 17.90
N GLY A 147 13.40 13.47 18.16
CA GLY A 147 12.91 13.19 19.52
C GLY A 147 14.00 12.60 20.42
N ALA A 148 14.79 11.63 19.91
CA ALA A 148 15.88 11.02 20.65
C ALA A 148 17.00 12.02 20.96
N ALA A 149 17.34 12.91 20.03
CA ALA A 149 18.35 13.94 20.26
C ALA A 149 17.92 14.95 21.34
N ILE A 150 16.63 15.34 21.35
CA ILE A 150 16.08 16.23 22.38
C ILE A 150 16.05 15.53 23.74
N ALA A 151 15.56 14.28 23.80
CA ALA A 151 15.55 13.49 25.04
C ALA A 151 16.96 13.24 25.60
N GLY A 152 17.98 13.22 24.73
CA GLY A 152 19.39 13.15 25.12
C GLY A 152 20.01 14.49 25.54
N GLY A 153 19.24 15.57 25.66
CA GLY A 153 19.72 16.87 26.14
C GLY A 153 20.34 17.78 25.08
N SER A 154 20.11 17.53 23.78
CA SER A 154 20.67 18.38 22.72
C SER A 154 19.93 19.72 22.60
N ALA A 155 20.52 20.78 23.17
CA ALA A 155 20.03 22.16 23.02
C ALA A 155 19.88 22.60 21.55
N SER A 156 20.77 22.11 20.68
CA SER A 156 20.70 22.41 19.23
C SER A 156 19.51 21.75 18.54
N ALA A 157 19.13 20.55 18.98
CA ALA A 157 17.96 19.84 18.45
C ALA A 157 16.68 20.51 18.95
N LEU A 158 16.65 20.89 20.23
CA LEU A 158 15.54 21.62 20.84
C LEU A 158 15.26 22.94 20.11
N GLY A 159 16.29 23.76 19.88
CA GLY A 159 16.16 25.04 19.15
C GLY A 159 15.81 24.90 17.65
N ARG A 160 15.80 23.68 17.10
CA ARG A 160 15.36 23.39 15.73
C ARG A 160 14.05 22.61 15.66
N SER A 161 13.50 22.17 16.80
CA SER A 161 12.35 21.28 16.89
C SER A 161 11.15 21.75 16.07
N GLU A 162 10.74 23.01 16.24
CA GLU A 162 9.59 23.58 15.53
C GLU A 162 9.79 23.61 14.01
N ARG A 163 10.95 24.06 13.54
CA ARG A 163 11.29 24.05 12.10
C ARG A 163 11.23 22.64 11.53
N TRP A 164 11.74 21.66 12.25
CA TRP A 164 11.66 20.25 11.84
C TRP A 164 10.21 19.77 11.78
N ALA A 165 9.40 20.09 12.79
CA ALA A 165 7.99 19.71 12.83
C ALA A 165 7.21 20.23 11.61
N ILE A 166 7.43 21.49 11.23
CA ILE A 166 6.80 22.15 10.06
C ILE A 166 7.19 21.43 8.76
N TRP A 167 8.49 21.20 8.52
CA TRP A 167 8.96 20.53 7.32
C TRP A 167 8.45 19.09 7.23
N LEU A 168 8.52 18.34 8.33
CA LEU A 168 8.05 16.96 8.38
C LEU A 168 6.54 16.87 8.17
N GLU A 169 5.78 17.88 8.57
CA GLU A 169 4.35 17.96 8.28
C GLU A 169 4.06 18.05 6.79
N GLY A 170 4.77 18.91 6.06
CA GLY A 170 4.66 18.99 4.61
C GLY A 170 4.97 17.65 3.94
N VAL A 171 6.08 17.01 4.33
CA VAL A 171 6.50 15.70 3.81
C VAL A 171 5.45 14.63 4.07
N ARG A 172 4.86 14.59 5.28
CA ARG A 172 3.81 13.64 5.66
C ARG A 172 2.55 13.81 4.83
N ARG A 173 2.08 15.05 4.66
CA ARG A 173 0.88 15.34 3.85
C ARG A 173 1.10 14.92 2.39
N PHE A 174 2.28 15.17 1.83
CA PHE A 174 2.65 14.72 0.49
C PHE A 174 2.69 13.19 0.39
N GLY A 175 3.28 12.50 1.37
CA GLY A 175 3.32 11.04 1.41
C GLY A 175 1.93 10.40 1.45
N ILE A 176 1.02 10.93 2.30
CA ILE A 176 -0.37 10.48 2.37
C ILE A 176 -1.09 10.70 1.03
N ALA A 177 -1.00 11.89 0.45
CA ALA A 177 -1.64 12.20 -0.83
C ALA A 177 -1.16 11.27 -1.96
N THR A 178 0.14 10.97 -1.99
CA THR A 178 0.74 10.04 -2.96
C THR A 178 0.20 8.62 -2.77
N TYR A 179 -0.02 8.18 -1.52
CA TYR A 179 -0.64 6.90 -1.21
C TYR A 179 -2.10 6.80 -1.68
N LEU A 180 -2.89 7.84 -1.40
CA LEU A 180 -4.28 7.91 -1.85
C LEU A 180 -4.38 7.87 -3.38
N MET A 181 -3.48 8.59 -4.07
CA MET A 181 -3.36 8.53 -5.53
C MET A 181 -2.98 7.11 -5.99
N SER A 182 -2.02 6.47 -5.34
CA SER A 182 -1.64 5.08 -5.62
C SER A 182 -2.86 4.15 -5.54
N PHE A 183 -3.69 4.26 -4.49
CA PHE A 183 -4.89 3.44 -4.35
C PHE A 183 -5.89 3.61 -5.49
N ALA A 184 -6.08 4.81 -6.03
CA ALA A 184 -6.92 5.02 -7.20
C ALA A 184 -6.44 4.16 -8.39
N PHE A 185 -5.13 4.09 -8.63
CA PHE A 185 -4.55 3.22 -9.66
C PHE A 185 -4.65 1.73 -9.31
N GLY A 186 -4.51 1.36 -8.04
CA GLY A 186 -4.71 0.00 -7.55
C GLY A 186 -6.14 -0.51 -7.79
N LEU A 187 -7.14 0.31 -7.46
CA LEU A 187 -8.55 0.03 -7.71
C LEU A 187 -8.87 -0.02 -9.22
N SER A 188 -8.31 0.92 -9.99
CA SER A 188 -8.43 0.89 -11.46
C SER A 188 -7.89 -0.42 -12.04
N THR A 189 -6.76 -0.91 -11.52
CA THR A 189 -6.18 -2.21 -11.90
C THR A 189 -7.12 -3.37 -11.59
N ILE A 190 -7.77 -3.37 -10.42
CA ILE A 190 -8.79 -4.37 -10.06
C ILE A 190 -9.93 -4.35 -11.08
N VAL A 191 -10.46 -3.18 -11.44
CA VAL A 191 -11.51 -3.06 -12.45
C VAL A 191 -11.06 -3.61 -13.80
N THR A 192 -9.84 -3.30 -14.24
CA THR A 192 -9.27 -3.87 -15.47
C THR A 192 -9.21 -5.40 -15.41
N ALA A 193 -8.74 -5.97 -14.31
CA ALA A 193 -8.67 -7.41 -14.13
C ALA A 193 -10.06 -8.07 -14.15
N LEU A 194 -11.04 -7.49 -13.45
CA LEU A 194 -12.42 -7.98 -13.43
C LEU A 194 -13.07 -7.94 -14.82
N ARG A 195 -12.86 -6.86 -15.59
CA ARG A 195 -13.37 -6.76 -16.96
C ARG A 195 -12.76 -7.82 -17.88
N PHE A 196 -11.45 -8.05 -17.76
CA PHE A 196 -10.78 -9.11 -18.51
C PHE A 196 -11.38 -10.49 -18.18
N GLN A 197 -11.56 -10.81 -16.90
CA GLN A 197 -12.17 -12.08 -16.48
C GLN A 197 -13.61 -12.23 -16.98
N ALA A 198 -14.42 -11.16 -16.90
CA ALA A 198 -15.80 -11.18 -17.34
C ALA A 198 -15.95 -11.44 -18.86
N VAL A 199 -15.09 -10.83 -19.68
CA VAL A 199 -15.04 -11.09 -21.13
C VAL A 199 -14.70 -12.55 -21.39
N ARG A 200 -13.68 -13.07 -20.70
CA ARG A 200 -13.23 -14.45 -20.92
C ARG A 200 -14.24 -15.50 -20.50
N ILE A 201 -14.96 -15.29 -19.41
CA ILE A 201 -16.05 -16.18 -19.02
C ILE A 201 -17.17 -16.20 -20.06
N ARG A 202 -17.51 -15.04 -20.65
CA ARG A 202 -18.60 -14.94 -21.65
C ARG A 202 -18.30 -15.62 -22.97
N GLU A 203 -17.03 -15.72 -23.34
CA GLU A 203 -16.61 -16.34 -24.59
C GLU A 203 -16.41 -17.87 -24.47
N LEU A 204 -16.48 -18.43 -23.24
CA LEU A 204 -16.42 -19.88 -23.02
C LEU A 204 -17.49 -20.65 -23.82
N PRO A 205 -18.79 -20.27 -23.82
CA PRO A 205 -19.84 -21.06 -24.48
C PRO A 205 -19.79 -21.01 -26.02
N ASP A 206 -19.43 -19.86 -26.59
CA ASP A 206 -19.45 -19.66 -28.04
C ASP A 206 -18.27 -20.37 -28.73
N GLU A 207 -17.13 -20.47 -28.05
CA GLU A 207 -15.95 -21.15 -28.58
C GLU A 207 -16.03 -22.68 -28.41
N MET A 208 -16.73 -23.20 -27.38
CA MET A 208 -16.98 -24.65 -27.24
C MET A 208 -17.83 -25.21 -28.39
N LYS A 209 -18.70 -24.40 -29.01
CA LYS A 209 -19.52 -24.81 -30.16
C LYS A 209 -18.74 -24.93 -31.47
N LEU A 210 -17.52 -24.37 -31.53
CA LEU A 210 -16.69 -24.35 -32.74
C LEU A 210 -15.55 -25.40 -32.70
N GLY A 211 -15.32 -26.04 -31.56
CA GLY A 211 -14.26 -27.03 -31.35
C GLY A 211 -14.74 -28.47 -31.13
N GLY A 212 -16.05 -28.72 -31.23
CA GLY A 212 -16.63 -30.07 -31.30
C GLY A 212 -17.05 -30.39 -32.72
#